data_AF-A0A2A1ZNJ6-F1
#
_entry.id   AF-A0A2A1ZNJ6-F1
#
_cell.length_a   1.000
_cell.length_b   1.000
_cell.length_c   1.000
_cell.angle_alpha   90.00
_cell.angle_beta   90.00
_cell.angle_gamma   90.00
#
_symmetry.space_group_name_H-M   'P 1'
#
loop_
_entity.id
_entity.type
_entity.pdbx_description
1 polymer ?
#
loop_
_entity_poly.entity_id
_entity_poly.type
_entity_poly.pdbx_seq_one_letter_code
_entity_poly.pdbx_strand_id
1 'polypeptide(L)'
;MPAAWKGRSGRVWGKRGKWPVKPGLTFHIDDSAYFQYRRIVRSWRIADARSEENPQNRAWRIRSAKKMLKCSDRALSEVRGTNEWISEANTFRIIAYLAAGGCEVYSA
;
A
#
# COMPACT_ATOMS: atom_id res chain seq x y z
N MET A 1 1.64 -36.79 -12.71
CA MET A 1 0.98 -36.41 -11.43
C MET A 1 0.85 -37.65 -10.54
N PRO A 2 1.18 -37.56 -9.24
CA PRO A 2 0.91 -38.64 -8.29
C PRO A 2 -0.58 -39.02 -8.26
N ALA A 3 -0.89 -40.32 -8.15
CA ALA A 3 -2.27 -40.83 -8.20
C ALA A 3 -3.16 -40.22 -7.09
N ALA A 4 -2.59 -39.88 -5.94
CA ALA A 4 -3.27 -39.27 -4.79
C ALA A 4 -3.92 -37.91 -5.07
N TRP A 5 -3.58 -37.23 -6.18
CA TRP A 5 -4.10 -35.91 -6.52
C TRP A 5 -5.28 -35.96 -7.52
N LYS A 6 -5.71 -37.15 -7.95
CA LYS A 6 -6.70 -37.32 -9.03
C LYS A 6 -8.19 -37.20 -8.64
N GLY A 7 -8.53 -36.92 -7.38
CA GLY A 7 -9.95 -36.95 -6.96
C GLY A 7 -10.37 -35.95 -5.87
N ARG A 8 -9.47 -35.07 -5.43
CA ARG A 8 -9.78 -34.04 -4.44
C ARG A 8 -9.10 -32.74 -4.83
N SER A 9 -9.76 -31.94 -5.65
CA SER A 9 -9.57 -30.48 -5.65
C SER A 9 -10.13 -29.92 -4.33
N GLY A 10 -9.59 -30.41 -3.22
CA GLY A 10 -9.93 -29.94 -1.88
C GLY A 10 -9.47 -28.51 -1.76
N ARG A 11 -10.39 -27.60 -1.46
CA ARG A 11 -10.11 -26.20 -1.12
C ARG A 11 -9.01 -26.16 -0.06
N VAL A 12 -7.77 -25.88 -0.46
CA VAL A 12 -6.59 -25.90 0.45
C VAL A 12 -6.52 -24.65 1.34
N TRP A 13 -7.43 -23.70 1.15
CA TRP A 13 -7.39 -22.40 1.81
C TRP A 13 -8.41 -22.33 2.93
N GLY A 14 -8.19 -23.11 3.99
CA GLY A 14 -8.86 -22.93 5.27
C GLY A 14 -7.86 -22.42 6.31
N LYS A 15 -8.18 -21.32 7.01
CA LYS A 15 -7.39 -20.81 8.14
C LYS A 15 -7.28 -21.90 9.20
N ARG A 16 -6.15 -22.63 9.26
CA ARG A 16 -5.83 -23.55 10.36
C ARG A 16 -4.98 -22.81 11.40
N GLY A 17 -5.38 -22.89 12.67
CA GLY A 17 -4.64 -22.36 13.81
C GLY A 17 -5.07 -20.97 14.30
N LYS A 18 -4.64 -20.63 15.53
CA LYS A 18 -4.76 -19.29 16.12
C LYS A 18 -3.54 -18.47 15.70
N TRP A 19 -3.63 -17.81 14.56
CA TRP A 19 -2.60 -16.84 14.15
C TRP A 19 -2.70 -15.58 15.02
N PRO A 20 -1.57 -15.03 15.48
CA PRO A 20 -1.58 -13.76 16.21
C PRO A 20 -2.14 -12.67 15.30
N VAL A 21 -3.16 -11.97 15.80
CA VAL A 21 -3.73 -10.81 15.11
C VAL A 21 -3.12 -9.58 15.74
N LYS A 22 -2.41 -8.77 14.95
CA LYS A 22 -2.00 -7.44 15.37
C LYS A 22 -3.16 -6.49 15.06
N PRO A 23 -3.75 -5.79 16.04
CA PRO A 23 -4.74 -4.76 15.74
C PRO A 23 -4.10 -3.70 14.84
N GLY A 24 -4.85 -3.27 13.82
CA GLY A 24 -4.40 -2.22 12.92
C GLY A 24 -4.31 -0.90 13.68
N LEU A 25 -3.23 -0.15 13.46
CA LEU A 25 -3.13 1.22 13.96
C LEU A 25 -3.93 2.14 13.05
N THR A 26 -4.84 2.91 13.63
CA THR A 26 -5.72 3.83 12.89
C THR A 26 -5.34 5.26 13.22
N PHE A 27 -5.19 6.08 12.19
CA PHE A 27 -4.99 7.52 12.32
C PHE A 27 -6.14 8.24 11.65
N HIS A 28 -6.64 9.26 12.32
CA HIS A 28 -7.49 10.27 11.73
C HIS A 28 -6.59 11.38 11.23
N ILE A 29 -6.78 11.74 9.97
CA ILE A 29 -6.10 12.83 9.29
C ILE A 29 -7.15 13.61 8.49
N ASP A 30 -6.95 14.90 8.33
CA ASP A 30 -7.81 15.70 7.47
C ASP A 30 -7.66 15.29 5.99
N ASP A 31 -8.67 15.60 5.18
CA ASP A 31 -8.66 15.27 3.75
C ASP A 31 -7.45 15.91 3.04
N SER A 32 -7.09 17.13 3.44
CA SER A 32 -5.99 17.86 2.82
C SER A 32 -4.65 17.16 3.08
N ALA A 33 -4.35 16.73 4.31
CA ALA A 33 -3.15 15.95 4.61
C ALA A 33 -3.21 14.57 3.98
N TYR A 34 -4.38 13.93 3.91
CA TYR A 34 -4.52 12.65 3.23
C TYR A 34 -4.11 12.75 1.76
N PHE A 35 -4.58 13.76 1.03
CA PHE A 35 -4.15 13.96 -0.36
C PHE A 35 -2.67 14.34 -0.47
N GLN A 36 -2.10 15.07 0.48
CA GLN A 36 -0.66 15.36 0.53
C GLN A 36 0.17 14.10 0.78
N TYR A 37 -0.19 13.31 1.80
CA TYR A 37 0.37 12.00 2.11
C TYR A 37 0.43 11.12 0.85
N ARG A 38 -0.69 11.00 0.14
CA ARG A 38 -0.78 10.20 -1.09
C ARG A 38 0.18 10.66 -2.19
N ARG A 39 0.36 11.98 -2.35
CA ARG A 39 1.34 12.55 -3.31
C ARG A 39 2.77 12.19 -2.90
N ILE A 40 3.09 12.29 -1.60
CA ILE A 40 4.42 11.93 -1.07
C ILE A 40 4.69 10.44 -1.31
N VAL A 41 3.75 9.55 -0.97
CA VAL A 41 3.88 8.11 -1.20
C VAL A 41 4.12 7.79 -2.68
N ARG A 42 3.36 8.41 -3.59
CA ARG A 42 3.55 8.22 -5.04
C ARG A 42 4.93 8.67 -5.49
N SER A 43 5.41 9.83 -5.03
CA SER A 43 6.74 10.34 -5.35
C SER A 43 7.84 9.43 -4.82
N TRP A 44 7.71 8.96 -3.57
CA TRP A 44 8.61 7.97 -2.99
C TRP A 44 8.63 6.68 -3.80
N ARG A 45 7.47 6.16 -4.21
CA ARG A 45 7.38 4.93 -5.03
C ARG A 45 8.02 5.11 -6.40
N ILE A 46 7.96 6.30 -6.99
CA ILE A 46 8.69 6.62 -8.23
C ILE A 46 10.20 6.64 -8.00
N ALA A 47 10.66 7.18 -6.86
CA ALA A 47 12.08 7.18 -6.50
C ALA A 47 12.61 5.74 -6.31
N ASP A 48 11.87 4.91 -5.58
CA ASP A 48 12.18 3.48 -5.43
C ASP A 48 12.12 2.72 -6.77
N ALA A 49 11.20 3.07 -7.67
CA ALA A 49 11.20 2.50 -9.01
C ALA A 49 12.44 2.89 -9.84
N ARG A 50 13.04 4.06 -9.57
CA ARG A 50 14.26 4.53 -10.27
C ARG A 50 15.53 3.84 -9.79
N SER A 51 15.56 3.31 -8.57
CA SER A 51 16.70 2.54 -8.05
C SER A 51 16.78 1.11 -8.62
N GLU A 52 15.79 0.69 -9.42
CA GLU A 52 15.84 -0.57 -10.15
C GLU A 52 16.98 -0.57 -11.19
N GLU A 53 17.86 -1.56 -11.11
CA GLU A 53 19.04 -1.66 -11.98
C GLU A 53 18.65 -2.04 -13.41
N ASN A 54 17.77 -3.03 -13.55
CA ASN A 54 17.33 -3.54 -14.84
C ASN A 54 16.48 -2.48 -15.58
N PRO A 55 16.89 -1.98 -16.76
CA PRO A 55 16.18 -0.91 -17.47
C PRO A 55 14.74 -1.25 -17.85
N GLN A 56 14.47 -2.48 -18.27
CA GLN A 56 13.13 -2.93 -18.66
C GLN A 56 12.20 -2.98 -17.44
N ASN A 57 12.68 -3.54 -16.32
CA ASN A 57 11.94 -3.57 -15.07
C ASN A 57 11.70 -2.16 -14.53
N ARG A 58 12.72 -1.29 -14.59
CA ARG A 58 12.63 0.12 -14.16
C ARG A 58 11.52 0.85 -14.90
N ALA A 59 11.47 0.72 -16.23
CA ALA A 59 10.43 1.36 -17.05
C ALA A 59 9.02 0.89 -16.66
N TRP A 60 8.84 -0.41 -16.43
CA TRP A 60 7.56 -0.98 -15.99
C TRP A 60 7.18 -0.52 -14.57
N ARG A 61 8.10 -0.54 -13.60
CA ARG A 61 7.89 -0.10 -12.22
C ARG A 61 7.48 1.38 -12.17
N ILE A 62 8.16 2.24 -12.93
CA ILE A 62 7.82 3.67 -13.02
C ILE A 62 6.39 3.85 -13.57
N ARG A 63 6.03 3.09 -14.62
CA ARG A 63 4.68 3.17 -15.21
C ARG A 63 3.61 2.70 -14.23
N SER A 64 3.87 1.65 -13.47
CA SER A 64 2.99 1.14 -12.41
C SER A 64 2.82 2.17 -11.29
N ALA A 65 3.92 2.71 -10.77
CA ALA A 65 3.92 3.75 -9.73
C ALA A 65 3.11 5.00 -10.14
N LYS A 66 3.21 5.42 -11.41
CA LYS A 66 2.42 6.55 -11.92
C LYS A 66 0.91 6.28 -11.94
N LYS A 67 0.49 5.01 -11.98
CA LYS A 67 -0.93 4.61 -12.08
C LYS A 67 -1.50 4.06 -10.76
N MET A 68 -0.69 3.87 -9.72
CA MET A 68 -1.08 3.18 -8.47
C MET A 68 -2.34 3.74 -7.79
N LEU A 69 -2.57 5.06 -7.89
CA LEU A 69 -3.73 5.74 -7.28
C LEU A 69 -4.89 5.98 -8.26
N LYS A 70 -4.73 5.65 -9.54
CA LYS A 70 -5.73 5.90 -10.58
C LYS A 70 -6.79 4.80 -10.59
N CYS A 71 -8.06 5.19 -10.53
CA CYS A 71 -9.20 4.34 -10.81
C CYS A 71 -10.13 5.04 -11.82
N SER A 72 -10.97 4.28 -12.53
CA SER A 72 -12.02 4.84 -13.39
C SER A 72 -13.13 5.49 -12.57
N ASP A 73 -13.43 4.92 -11.40
CA ASP A 73 -14.37 5.48 -10.44
C ASP A 73 -13.65 6.47 -9.52
N ARG A 74 -14.14 7.71 -9.49
CA ARG A 74 -13.57 8.79 -8.68
C ARG A 74 -13.66 8.50 -7.18
N ALA A 75 -14.81 8.00 -6.70
CA ALA A 75 -15.01 7.75 -5.27
C ALA A 75 -14.00 6.71 -4.77
N LEU A 76 -13.81 5.63 -5.53
CA LEU A 76 -12.80 4.61 -5.22
C LEU A 76 -11.36 5.12 -5.42
N SER A 77 -11.13 6.03 -6.37
CA SER A 77 -9.80 6.61 -6.60
C SER A 77 -9.37 7.50 -5.44
N GLU A 78 -10.30 8.18 -4.76
CA GLU A 78 -10.00 9.08 -3.63
C GLU A 78 -9.60 8.31 -2.37
N VAL A 79 -10.23 7.16 -2.08
CA VAL A 79 -9.97 6.36 -0.87
C VAL A 79 -9.02 5.17 -1.07
N ARG A 80 -8.38 5.06 -2.23
CA ARG A 80 -7.50 3.94 -2.55
C ARG A 80 -6.29 3.87 -1.60
N GLY A 81 -6.25 2.83 -0.78
CA GLY A 81 -5.22 2.60 0.24
C GLY A 81 -3.82 2.40 -0.32
N THR A 82 -2.80 2.69 0.49
CA THR A 82 -1.39 2.74 0.05
C THR A 82 -0.47 1.68 0.68
N ASN A 83 -0.98 0.92 1.65
CA ASN A 83 -0.20 0.01 2.51
C ASN A 83 0.52 -1.11 1.75
N GLU A 84 0.06 -1.48 0.56
CA GLU A 84 0.73 -2.49 -0.27
C GLU A 84 2.09 -2.00 -0.80
N TRP A 85 2.26 -0.68 -0.95
CA TRP A 85 3.40 -0.13 -1.69
C TRP A 85 4.50 0.44 -0.81
N ILE A 86 4.20 0.80 0.43
CA ILE A 86 5.12 1.48 1.34
C ILE A 86 5.17 0.76 2.70
N SER A 87 6.34 0.76 3.33
CA SER A 87 6.50 0.17 4.66
C SER A 87 5.82 1.00 5.74
N GLU A 88 5.35 0.33 6.80
CA GLU A 88 4.75 0.96 7.99
C GLU A 88 5.64 2.08 8.55
N ALA A 89 6.95 1.84 8.64
CA ALA A 89 7.91 2.83 9.12
C ALA A 89 7.95 4.11 8.27
N ASN A 90 7.88 3.98 6.94
CA ASN A 90 7.87 5.16 6.06
C ASN A 90 6.52 5.87 6.09
N THR A 91 5.41 5.14 6.24
CA THR A 91 4.09 5.74 6.50
C THR A 91 4.13 6.63 7.74
N PHE A 92 4.67 6.13 8.85
CA PHE A 92 4.78 6.90 10.09
C PHE A 92 5.67 8.14 9.95
N ARG A 93 6.78 8.04 9.22
CA ARG A 93 7.64 9.19 8.93
C ARG A 93 6.91 10.28 8.15
N ILE A 94 6.11 9.90 7.14
CA ILE A 94 5.36 10.86 6.34
C ILE A 94 4.24 11.49 7.18
N ILE A 95 3.54 10.69 8.00
CA ILE A 95 2.50 11.21 8.89
C ILE A 95 3.10 12.20 9.90
N ALA A 96 4.22 11.85 10.53
CA ALA A 96 4.93 12.74 11.46
C ALA A 96 5.38 14.05 10.78
N TYR A 97 5.86 13.96 9.53
CA TYR A 97 6.19 15.13 8.73
C TYR A 97 4.98 16.03 8.48
N LEU A 98 3.82 15.46 8.15
CA LEU A 98 2.59 16.22 7.92
C LEU A 98 2.07 16.87 9.21
N ALA A 99 2.11 16.14 10.33
CA ALA A 99 1.76 16.68 11.64
C ALA A 99 2.67 17.86 12.03
N ALA A 100 3.98 17.73 11.80
CA ALA A 100 4.94 18.82 12.01
C ALA A 100 4.70 20.02 11.07
N GLY A 101 4.12 19.79 9.89
CA GLY A 101 3.70 20.81 8.94
C GLY A 101 2.39 21.53 9.31
N GLY A 102 1.78 21.19 10.45
CA GLY A 102 0.54 21.81 10.92
C GLY A 102 -0.74 21.11 10.49
N CYS A 103 -0.65 19.91 9.88
CA CYS A 103 -1.83 19.10 9.61
C CYS A 103 -2.36 18.43 10.88
N GLU A 104 -3.68 18.34 11.00
CA GLU A 104 -4.32 17.68 12.13
C GLU A 104 -4.23 16.16 11.98
N VAL A 105 -3.52 15.51 12.89
CA VAL A 105 -3.38 14.05 12.94
C VAL A 105 -3.50 13.54 14.37
N TYR A 106 -4.40 12.59 14.60
CA TYR A 106 -4.55 11.91 15.89
C TYR A 106 -4.78 10.41 15.71
N SER A 107 -4.29 9.60 16.66
CA SER A 107 -4.53 8.17 16.71
C SER A 107 -5.92 7.87 17.29
N ALA A 108 -6.64 6.94 16.68
CA ALA A 108 -7.91 6.43 17.19
C ALA A 108 -7.72 5.40 18.32
#